data_AF-A0A2K6UXY0-F1
#
_entry.id   AF-A0A2K6UXY0-F1
#
_cell.length_a   1.000
_cell.length_b   1.000
_cell.length_c   1.000
_cell.angle_alpha   90.00
_cell.angle_beta   90.00
_cell.angle_gamma   90.00
#
_symmetry.space_group_name_H-M   'P 1'
#
loop_
_entity.id
_entity.type
_entity.pdbx_description
1 polymer ?
#
loop_
_entity_poly.entity_id
_entity_poly.type
_entity_poly.pdbx_seq_one_letter_code
_entity_poly.pdbx_strand_id
1 'polypeptide(L)'
;MAAAPPSYCFVAFPPRAKDGLVVFGKNSARPRDEVQEVVYFSAADHEQESKVECTYISIDQVPRTHAIMISRPAWLWGAEMGANEHGVCIANEAISTREPATETEALLGMDLVRNGQGELHTPVRRSWALKERFSHKSRN
;
A
#
# COMPACT_ATOMS: atom_id res chain seq x y z
N MET A 1 6.99 9.34 -23.62
CA MET A 1 7.12 8.89 -22.20
C MET A 1 7.52 7.43 -22.21
N ALA A 2 8.49 7.02 -21.39
CA ALA A 2 8.81 5.61 -21.22
C ALA A 2 7.59 4.88 -20.63
N ALA A 3 7.29 3.67 -21.13
CA ALA A 3 6.24 2.85 -20.53
C ALA A 3 6.62 2.55 -19.06
N ALA A 4 5.64 2.59 -18.15
CA ALA A 4 5.88 2.18 -16.77
C ALA A 4 6.38 0.72 -16.75
N PRO A 5 7.39 0.40 -15.93
CA PRO A 5 7.86 -0.97 -15.80
C PRO A 5 6.70 -1.89 -15.38
N PRO A 6 6.69 -3.16 -15.81
CA PRO A 6 5.63 -4.07 -15.43
C PRO A 6 5.67 -4.33 -13.91
N SER A 7 4.49 -4.29 -13.29
CA SER A 7 4.29 -4.77 -11.92
C SER A 7 3.94 -6.26 -11.98
N TYR A 8 4.44 -7.03 -11.03
CA TYR A 8 4.11 -8.43 -10.84
C TYR A 8 4.04 -8.72 -9.35
N CYS A 9 3.12 -9.61 -8.97
CA CYS A 9 3.07 -10.18 -7.64
C CYS A 9 2.82 -11.70 -7.70
N PHE A 10 3.26 -12.40 -6.66
CA PHE A 10 2.98 -13.83 -6.50
C PHE A 10 2.82 -14.19 -5.02
N VAL A 11 2.13 -15.30 -4.79
CA VAL A 11 2.02 -15.95 -3.48
C VAL A 11 2.37 -17.42 -3.65
N ALA A 12 3.28 -17.92 -2.83
CA ALA A 12 3.57 -19.34 -2.70
C ALA A 12 3.04 -19.84 -1.35
N PHE A 13 2.11 -20.79 -1.40
CA PHE A 13 1.53 -21.44 -0.22
C PHE A 13 2.25 -22.74 0.12
N PRO A 14 2.16 -23.23 1.37
CA PRO A 14 2.55 -24.60 1.70
C PRO A 14 1.82 -25.63 0.82
N PRO A 15 2.47 -26.74 0.42
CA PRO A 15 3.86 -27.12 0.69
C PRO A 15 4.86 -26.60 -0.36
N ARG A 16 4.49 -25.60 -1.17
CA ARG A 16 5.33 -25.08 -2.28
C ARG A 16 6.41 -24.10 -1.85
N ALA A 17 6.36 -23.65 -0.60
CA ALA A 17 7.40 -22.87 0.05
C ALA A 17 8.00 -23.66 1.22
N LYS A 18 9.28 -23.37 1.52
CA LYS A 18 10.04 -24.06 2.58
C LYS A 18 9.40 -23.81 3.95
N ASP A 19 9.59 -24.76 4.87
CA ASP A 19 9.25 -24.64 6.29
C ASP A 19 7.77 -24.38 6.59
N GLY A 20 6.87 -24.69 5.65
CA GLY A 20 5.43 -24.48 5.82
C GLY A 20 5.03 -23.00 5.87
N LEU A 21 5.89 -22.11 5.37
CA LEU A 21 5.65 -20.67 5.35
C LEU A 21 4.85 -20.25 4.10
N VAL A 22 4.19 -19.10 4.19
CA VAL A 22 3.63 -18.40 3.02
C VAL A 22 4.65 -17.36 2.57
N VAL A 23 5.00 -17.36 1.29
CA VAL A 23 5.89 -16.35 0.70
C VAL A 23 5.09 -15.46 -0.23
N PHE A 24 5.15 -14.16 0.01
CA PHE A 24 4.62 -13.14 -0.87
C PHE A 24 5.78 -12.35 -1.50
N GLY A 25 5.67 -12.07 -2.79
CA GLY A 25 6.64 -11.24 -3.50
C GLY A 25 5.95 -10.29 -4.47
N LYS A 26 6.43 -9.05 -4.54
CA LYS A 26 5.98 -8.03 -5.48
C LYS A 26 7.16 -7.16 -5.90
N ASN A 27 7.28 -6.85 -7.19
CA ASN A 27 8.25 -5.86 -7.65
C ASN A 27 7.59 -4.49 -7.80
N SER A 28 8.36 -3.43 -7.56
CA SER A 28 7.92 -2.08 -7.84
C SER A 28 7.88 -1.80 -9.35
N ALA A 29 6.83 -1.10 -9.78
CA ALA A 29 6.69 -0.54 -11.12
C ALA A 29 7.01 0.97 -11.14
N ARG A 30 7.72 1.46 -10.13
CA ARG A 30 8.13 2.86 -10.01
C ARG A 30 9.39 3.15 -10.83
N PRO A 31 9.64 4.43 -11.18
CA PRO A 31 10.87 4.84 -11.85
C PRO A 31 12.13 4.40 -11.10
N ARG A 32 13.20 4.08 -11.84
CA ARG A 32 14.46 3.56 -11.27
C ARG A 32 15.11 4.52 -10.27
N ASP A 33 14.99 5.81 -10.53
CA ASP A 33 15.55 6.92 -9.77
C ASP A 33 14.68 7.33 -8.57
N GLU A 34 13.48 6.76 -8.44
CA GLU A 34 12.65 7.01 -7.28
C GLU A 34 13.10 6.17 -6.08
N VAL A 35 13.44 6.86 -4.98
CA VAL A 35 13.88 6.20 -3.74
C VAL A 35 12.73 5.42 -3.13
N GLN A 36 12.98 4.12 -2.89
CA GLN A 36 12.11 3.23 -2.12
C GLN A 36 12.67 3.07 -0.70
N GLU A 37 11.91 3.53 0.29
CA GLU A 37 12.23 3.40 1.70
C GLU A 37 11.56 2.16 2.29
N VAL A 38 12.27 1.46 3.18
CA VAL A 38 11.69 0.44 4.06
C VAL A 38 11.66 1.03 5.46
N VAL A 39 10.45 1.27 5.97
CA VAL A 39 10.24 1.99 7.22
C VAL A 39 9.33 1.21 8.17
N TYR A 40 9.58 1.34 9.45
CA TYR A 40 8.79 0.76 10.53
C TYR A 40 8.03 1.86 11.27
N PHE A 41 6.75 1.59 11.58
CA PHE A 41 5.94 2.40 12.46
C PHE A 41 5.42 1.53 13.60
N SER A 42 5.61 1.97 14.84
CA SER A 42 5.04 1.28 16.01
C SER A 42 3.52 1.40 16.03
N ALA A 43 2.86 0.46 16.69
CA ALA A 43 1.46 0.59 17.04
C ALA A 43 1.22 1.89 17.84
N ALA A 44 0.07 2.51 17.65
CA ALA A 44 -0.28 3.77 18.28
C ALA A 44 -1.78 3.86 18.54
N ASP A 45 -2.15 4.49 19.64
CA ASP A 45 -3.52 4.90 19.94
C ASP A 45 -3.68 6.37 19.53
N HIS A 46 -4.86 6.73 19.02
CA HIS A 46 -5.15 8.06 18.46
C HIS A 46 -6.35 8.70 19.17
N GLU A 47 -6.39 10.03 19.17
CA GLU A 47 -7.51 10.78 19.76
C GLU A 47 -8.83 10.49 19.03
N GLN A 48 -9.94 10.53 19.77
CA GLN A 48 -11.27 10.35 19.20
C GLN A 48 -11.57 11.49 18.20
N GLU A 49 -12.19 11.14 17.06
CA GLU A 49 -12.50 12.08 15.97
C GLU A 49 -11.28 12.76 15.33
N SER A 50 -10.06 12.27 15.62
CA SER A 50 -8.87 12.73 14.93
C SER A 50 -8.89 12.32 13.46
N LYS A 51 -8.08 13.02 12.64
CA LYS A 51 -7.93 12.75 11.21
C LYS A 51 -6.49 12.44 10.87
N VAL A 52 -6.32 11.69 9.79
CA VAL A 52 -5.00 11.42 9.20
C VAL A 52 -4.93 11.98 7.79
N GLU A 53 -3.90 12.80 7.55
CA GLU A 53 -3.56 13.31 6.23
C GLU A 53 -2.89 12.19 5.42
N CYS A 54 -3.62 11.65 4.42
CA CYS A 54 -3.06 10.71 3.46
C CYS A 54 -2.33 11.46 2.33
N THR A 55 -2.10 10.83 1.17
CA THR A 55 -1.33 11.47 0.10
C THR A 55 -2.01 12.73 -0.45
N TYR A 56 -3.32 12.68 -0.69
CA TYR A 56 -4.08 13.82 -1.27
C TYR A 56 -5.28 14.28 -0.45
N ILE A 57 -5.88 13.40 0.37
CA ILE A 57 -7.06 13.71 1.17
C ILE A 57 -6.86 13.30 2.63
N SER A 58 -7.63 13.91 3.52
CA SER A 58 -7.72 13.51 4.92
C SER A 58 -8.90 12.56 5.14
N ILE A 59 -8.71 11.56 5.99
CA ILE A 59 -9.77 10.65 6.43
C ILE A 59 -9.86 10.60 7.95
N ASP A 60 -10.95 10.05 8.47
CA ASP A 60 -11.10 9.81 9.91
C ASP A 60 -10.10 8.74 10.35
N GLN A 61 -9.40 9.01 11.45
CA GLN A 61 -8.37 8.14 11.99
C GLN A 61 -9.00 7.04 12.84
N VAL A 62 -8.50 5.82 12.70
CA VAL A 62 -8.92 4.72 13.56
C VAL A 62 -8.37 4.89 14.98
N PRO A 63 -9.10 4.46 16.03
CA PRO A 63 -8.66 4.66 17.41
C PRO A 63 -7.29 4.04 17.72
N ARG A 64 -6.93 2.96 17.03
CA ARG A 64 -5.66 2.26 17.20
C ARG A 64 -5.15 1.74 15.86
N THR A 65 -3.87 1.97 15.60
CA THR A 65 -3.14 1.41 14.46
C THR A 65 -2.18 0.33 14.94
N HIS A 66 -2.04 -0.74 14.16
CA HIS A 66 -1.06 -1.81 14.39
C HIS A 66 0.37 -1.35 14.08
N ALA A 67 1.35 -2.07 14.62
CA ALA A 67 2.73 -1.92 14.18
C ALA A 67 2.91 -2.47 12.77
N ILE A 68 3.58 -1.71 11.90
CA ILE A 68 3.72 -2.02 10.48
C ILE A 68 5.15 -1.82 10.00
N MET A 69 5.58 -2.65 9.06
CA MET A 69 6.79 -2.46 8.26
C MET A 69 6.38 -2.38 6.79
N ILE A 70 6.72 -1.26 6.13
CA ILE A 70 6.25 -0.97 4.77
C ILE A 70 7.41 -0.61 3.83
N SER A 71 7.21 -0.84 2.53
CA SER A 71 8.00 -0.28 1.45
C SER A 71 7.21 0.82 0.74
N ARG A 72 7.81 2.01 0.57
CA ARG A 72 7.14 3.15 -0.06
C ARG A 72 8.10 4.05 -0.85
N PRO A 73 7.62 4.79 -1.87
CA PRO A 73 8.34 5.95 -2.39
C PRO A 73 8.58 6.98 -1.28
N ALA A 74 9.77 7.56 -1.21
CA ALA A 74 10.16 8.45 -0.10
C ALA A 74 9.23 9.67 0.11
N TRP A 75 8.63 10.19 -0.96
CA TRP A 75 7.74 11.35 -0.92
C TRP A 75 6.27 11.01 -0.59
N LEU A 76 5.91 9.73 -0.61
CA LEU A 76 4.52 9.29 -0.52
C LEU A 76 4.14 8.92 0.91
N TRP A 77 2.91 9.27 1.32
CA TRP A 77 2.39 8.84 2.62
C TRP A 77 2.07 7.34 2.65
N GLY A 78 1.43 6.82 1.58
CA GLY A 78 1.03 5.42 1.45
C GLY A 78 2.20 4.42 1.34
N ALA A 79 1.88 3.19 0.96
CA ALA A 79 2.84 2.09 0.80
C ALA A 79 2.57 1.30 -0.48
N GLU A 80 3.63 0.78 -1.12
CA GLU A 80 3.45 -0.19 -2.20
C GLU A 80 3.18 -1.60 -1.69
N MET A 81 3.81 -1.95 -0.56
CA MET A 81 3.63 -3.22 0.12
C MET A 81 4.05 -3.11 1.58
N GLY A 82 3.63 -4.07 2.39
CA GLY A 82 4.12 -4.19 3.76
C GLY A 82 3.58 -5.41 4.48
N ALA A 83 3.90 -5.49 5.75
CA ALA A 83 3.30 -6.43 6.69
C ALA A 83 3.10 -5.79 8.06
N ASN A 84 2.13 -6.29 8.81
CA ASN A 84 1.86 -5.84 10.17
C ASN A 84 2.16 -6.92 11.22
N GLU A 85 2.09 -6.53 12.49
CA GLU A 85 2.37 -7.40 13.64
C GLU A 85 1.44 -8.62 13.77
N HIS A 86 0.30 -8.63 13.05
CA HIS A 86 -0.64 -9.76 13.00
C HIS A 86 -0.38 -10.73 11.85
N GLY A 87 0.73 -10.55 11.12
CA GLY A 87 1.09 -11.41 10.00
C GLY A 87 0.25 -11.17 8.75
N VAL A 88 -0.45 -10.03 8.66
CA VAL A 88 -1.16 -9.63 7.44
C VAL A 88 -0.18 -8.98 6.49
N CYS A 89 -0.20 -9.39 5.21
CA CYS A 89 0.58 -8.78 4.14
C CYS A 89 -0.37 -8.23 3.07
N ILE A 90 -0.12 -7.00 2.63
CA ILE A 90 -0.91 -6.26 1.67
C ILE A 90 0.06 -5.57 0.72
N ALA A 91 -0.24 -5.62 -0.57
CA ALA A 91 0.44 -4.85 -1.59
C ALA A 91 -0.56 -4.38 -2.64
N ASN A 92 -0.22 -3.30 -3.32
CA ASN A 92 -0.96 -2.86 -4.49
C ASN A 92 -0.28 -3.32 -5.78
N GLU A 93 -1.09 -3.37 -6.84
CA GLU A 93 -0.65 -3.74 -8.17
C GLU A 93 -1.19 -2.71 -9.16
N ALA A 94 -0.33 -2.21 -10.04
CA ALA A 94 -0.74 -1.27 -11.07
C ALA A 94 -1.43 -2.03 -12.22
N ILE A 95 -2.71 -1.72 -12.46
CA ILE A 95 -3.47 -2.28 -13.58
C ILE A 95 -3.81 -1.19 -14.60
N SER A 96 -3.85 -1.56 -15.89
CA SER A 96 -4.30 -0.67 -16.96
C SER A 96 -5.77 -0.91 -17.26
N THR A 97 -6.58 0.14 -17.22
CA THR A 97 -8.04 0.08 -17.43
C THR A 97 -8.44 0.76 -18.73
N ARG A 98 -9.51 0.26 -19.38
CA ARG A 98 -10.02 0.83 -20.65
C ARG A 98 -10.71 2.18 -20.49
N GLU A 99 -11.40 2.37 -19.38
CA GLU A 99 -12.11 3.61 -19.09
C GLU A 99 -11.18 4.58 -18.35
N PRO A 100 -11.43 5.90 -18.40
CA PRO A 100 -10.66 6.91 -17.67
C PRO A 100 -10.91 6.87 -16.15
N ALA A 101 -9.92 7.24 -15.35
CA ALA A 101 -10.09 7.48 -13.92
C ALA A 101 -10.98 8.71 -13.66
N THR A 102 -11.63 8.76 -12.50
CA THR A 102 -12.42 9.94 -12.08
C THR A 102 -11.49 11.12 -11.81
N GLU A 103 -11.97 12.35 -12.00
CA GLU A 103 -11.19 13.57 -11.69
C GLU A 103 -11.27 13.99 -10.23
N THR A 104 -12.15 13.37 -9.45
CA THR A 104 -12.28 13.62 -8.01
C THR A 104 -11.09 13.04 -7.25
N GLU A 105 -10.51 13.84 -6.35
CA GLU A 105 -9.48 13.38 -5.43
C GLU A 105 -10.03 12.26 -4.54
N ALA A 106 -9.25 11.21 -4.39
CA ALA A 106 -9.58 10.02 -3.60
C ALA A 106 -8.30 9.44 -2.99
N LEU A 107 -8.45 8.49 -2.05
CA LEU A 107 -7.32 7.70 -1.57
C LEU A 107 -6.63 7.02 -2.74
N LEU A 108 -5.31 6.93 -2.69
CA LEU A 108 -4.56 6.12 -3.63
C LEU A 108 -4.58 4.64 -3.22
N GLY A 109 -4.33 3.74 -4.16
CA GLY A 109 -4.17 2.32 -3.89
C GLY A 109 -3.03 2.08 -2.91
N MET A 110 -1.99 2.92 -2.94
CA MET A 110 -0.90 2.90 -1.97
C MET A 110 -1.34 3.39 -0.58
N ASP A 111 -2.26 4.37 -0.49
CA ASP A 111 -2.82 4.82 0.79
C ASP A 111 -3.65 3.69 1.42
N LEU A 112 -4.41 2.97 0.61
CA LEU A 112 -5.18 1.80 1.06
C LEU A 112 -4.30 0.68 1.61
N VAL A 113 -3.12 0.45 1.01
CA VAL A 113 -2.14 -0.50 1.56
C VAL A 113 -1.77 -0.08 2.98
N ARG A 114 -1.34 1.17 3.19
CA ARG A 114 -0.92 1.63 4.52
C ARG A 114 -2.05 1.61 5.55
N ASN A 115 -3.23 2.11 5.18
CA ASN A 115 -4.42 2.07 6.06
C ASN A 115 -4.80 0.64 6.43
N GLY A 116 -4.87 -0.25 5.44
CA GLY A 116 -5.20 -1.67 5.66
C GLY A 116 -4.21 -2.38 6.59
N GLN A 117 -2.91 -2.05 6.50
CA GLN A 117 -1.90 -2.59 7.40
C GLN A 117 -2.11 -2.13 8.85
N GLY A 118 -2.53 -0.88 9.03
CA GLY A 118 -2.80 -0.30 10.35
C GLY A 118 -4.05 -0.88 11.03
N GLU A 119 -4.99 -1.46 10.28
CA GLU A 119 -6.31 -1.84 10.79
C GLU A 119 -6.59 -3.35 10.84
N LEU A 120 -6.12 -4.10 9.83
CA LEU A 120 -6.52 -5.50 9.66
C LEU A 120 -5.76 -6.43 10.61
N HIS A 121 -6.50 -7.29 11.32
CA HIS A 121 -5.94 -8.27 12.27
C HIS A 121 -5.86 -9.69 11.70
N THR A 122 -6.62 -10.00 10.64
CA THR A 122 -6.60 -11.33 9.98
C THR A 122 -6.24 -11.18 8.52
N PRO A 123 -5.48 -12.14 7.95
CA PRO A 123 -5.35 -12.26 6.51
C PRO A 123 -6.73 -12.59 5.92
N VAL A 124 -7.36 -11.61 5.28
CA VAL A 124 -8.63 -11.81 4.56
C VAL A 124 -8.36 -11.64 3.08
N ARG A 125 -8.93 -12.52 2.25
CA ARG A 125 -8.90 -12.36 0.80
C ARG A 125 -9.85 -11.21 0.42
N ARG A 126 -9.36 -9.97 0.45
CA ARG A 126 -10.08 -8.78 -0.02
C ARG A 126 -9.35 -8.20 -1.22
N SER A 127 -10.11 -7.92 -2.28
CA SER A 127 -9.61 -7.26 -3.48
C SER A 127 -10.35 -5.94 -3.63
N TRP A 128 -9.60 -4.84 -3.63
CA TRP A 128 -10.12 -3.51 -3.89
C TRP A 128 -9.57 -3.06 -5.25
N ALA A 129 -10.44 -2.64 -6.16
CA ALA A 129 -10.04 -2.04 -7.42
C ALA A 129 -10.31 -0.54 -7.32
N LEU A 130 -9.25 0.25 -7.18
CA LEU A 130 -9.33 1.69 -7.30
C LEU A 130 -8.69 2.15 -8.60
N LYS A 131 -9.21 3.23 -9.15
CA LYS A 131 -8.86 3.69 -10.49
C LYS A 131 -8.30 5.09 -10.40
N GLU A 132 -7.00 5.20 -10.60
CA GLU A 132 -6.25 6.43 -10.38
C GLU A 132 -5.58 6.91 -11.66
N ARG A 133 -5.38 8.22 -11.73
CA ARG A 133 -4.53 8.83 -12.75
C ARG A 133 -3.13 8.97 -12.17
N PHE A 134 -2.15 8.27 -12.74
CA PHE A 134 -0.74 8.53 -12.45
C PHE A 134 -0.32 9.88 -13.04
N SER A 135 -0.45 10.96 -12.26
CA SER A 135 0.20 12.24 -12.52
C SER A 135 1.48 12.28 -11.68
N HIS A 136 2.63 12.53 -12.31
CA HIS A 136 3.89 12.78 -11.60
C HIS A 136 3.79 14.16 -10.91
N LYS A 137 3.01 14.24 -9.83
CA LYS A 137 3.05 15.37 -8.91
C LYS A 137 3.98 14.98 -7.77
N SER A 138 5.29 15.21 -7.95
CA SER A 138 6.15 15.38 -6.79
C SER A 138 5.70 16.66 -6.09
N ARG A 139 5.27 16.58 -4.82
CA ARG A 139 5.19 17.79 -4.00
C ARG A 139 6.64 18.28 -3.81
N ASN A 140 6.93 19.47 -4.35
CA ASN A 140 8.12 20.25 -4.00
C ASN A 140 8.05 20.68 -2.53
#